data_AF-A0A5K0XCA1-F1
#
_entry.id   AF-A0A5K0XCA1-F1
#
_cell.length_a   1.000
_cell.length_b   1.000
_cell.length_c   1.000
_cell.angle_alpha   90.00
_cell.angle_beta   90.00
_cell.angle_gamma   90.00
#
_symmetry.space_group_name_H-M   'P 1'
#
loop_
_entity.id
_entity.type
_entity.pdbx_description
1 polymer ?
#
loop_
_entity_poly.entity_id
_entity_poly.type
_entity_poly.pdbx_seq_one_letter_code
_entity_poly.pdbx_strand_id
1 'polypeptide(L)'
;MAVPSFFLLISILSALLMPLSGLQNVSSSTCMPAPPADRLPVYPSDLPRIQFALNLEHLEAAFFCYGALGHGLDVLAPELVMGGPPSIGAMKANLNPLVEDIIEQFCYQEIAHI
;
A
#
# COMPACT_ATOMS: atom_id res chain seq x y z
N MET A 1 -10.67 -27.66 3.01
CA MET A 1 -11.69 -26.59 3.03
C MET A 1 -11.93 -26.19 1.59
N ALA A 2 -13.03 -26.65 1.01
CA ALA A 2 -13.38 -26.40 -0.38
C ALA A 2 -13.94 -24.98 -0.48
N VAL A 3 -13.25 -24.11 -1.23
CA VAL A 3 -13.81 -22.79 -1.58
C VAL A 3 -15.14 -23.08 -2.29
N PRO A 4 -16.29 -22.59 -1.81
CA PRO A 4 -17.56 -22.96 -2.41
C PRO A 4 -17.55 -22.44 -3.84
N SER A 5 -17.70 -23.35 -4.81
CA SER A 5 -17.78 -23.08 -6.26
C SER A 5 -18.68 -21.87 -6.60
N PHE A 6 -19.62 -21.57 -5.72
CA PHE A 6 -20.50 -20.40 -5.76
C PHE A 6 -19.76 -19.04 -5.72
N PHE A 7 -18.71 -18.87 -4.90
CA PHE A 7 -17.95 -17.61 -4.84
C PHE A 7 -17.14 -17.36 -6.12
N LEU A 8 -16.63 -18.45 -6.71
CA LEU A 8 -15.92 -18.42 -7.99
C LEU A 8 -16.89 -18.08 -9.14
N LEU A 9 -18.09 -18.66 -9.13
CA LEU A 9 -19.16 -18.33 -10.07
C LEU A 9 -19.64 -16.89 -9.94
N ILE A 10 -19.81 -16.37 -8.73
CA ILE A 10 -20.19 -14.96 -8.51
C ILE A 10 -19.08 -14.01 -8.99
N SER A 11 -17.81 -14.35 -8.75
CA SER A 11 -16.67 -13.53 -9.20
C SER A 11 -16.49 -13.55 -10.71
N ILE A 12 -16.74 -14.68 -11.37
CA ILE A 12 -16.72 -14.78 -12.84
C ILE A 12 -17.93 -14.05 -13.44
N LEU A 13 -19.11 -14.15 -12.81
CA LEU A 13 -20.33 -13.47 -13.26
C LEU A 13 -20.23 -11.94 -13.08
N SER A 14 -19.59 -11.46 -12.01
CA SER A 14 -19.35 -10.03 -11.80
C SER A 14 -18.32 -9.46 -12.79
N ALA A 15 -17.29 -10.24 -13.16
CA ALA A 15 -16.34 -9.87 -14.21
C ALA A 15 -16.99 -9.84 -15.62
N LEU A 16 -18.00 -10.68 -15.87
CA LEU A 16 -18.74 -10.73 -17.13
C LEU A 16 -19.86 -9.66 -17.23
N LEU A 17 -20.31 -9.14 -16.09
CA LEU A 17 -21.30 -8.06 -15.97
C LEU A 17 -20.69 -6.65 -15.93
N MET A 18 -19.36 -6.53 -15.92
CA MET A 18 -18.73 -5.25 -16.23
C MET A 18 -19.10 -4.88 -17.68
N PRO A 19 -19.85 -3.79 -17.91
CA PRO A 19 -20.15 -3.40 -19.27
C PRO A 19 -18.83 -3.10 -19.98
N LEU A 20 -18.71 -3.62 -21.21
CA LEU A 20 -17.72 -3.21 -22.21
C LEU A 20 -17.97 -1.74 -22.66
N SER A 21 -18.31 -0.85 -21.74
CA SER A 21 -18.37 0.59 -21.97
C SER A 21 -16.97 1.22 -22.05
N GLY A 22 -15.92 0.40 -21.95
CA GLY A 22 -14.53 0.78 -22.14
C GLY A 22 -14.02 0.75 -23.60
N LEU A 23 -14.81 0.31 -24.58
CA LEU A 23 -14.51 0.64 -26.00
C LEU A 23 -14.92 2.10 -26.26
N GLN A 24 -14.36 3.02 -25.47
CA GLN A 24 -14.25 4.39 -25.89
C GLN A 24 -13.31 4.37 -27.09
N ASN A 25 -13.90 4.68 -28.24
CA ASN A 25 -13.20 5.19 -29.41
C ASN A 25 -12.06 6.07 -28.89
N VAL A 26 -10.81 5.63 -29.04
CA VAL A 26 -9.63 6.42 -28.66
C VAL A 26 -9.56 7.58 -29.65
N SER A 27 -10.48 8.54 -29.52
CA SER A 27 -10.31 9.88 -30.03
C SER A 27 -9.12 10.41 -29.27
N SER A 28 -7.95 10.24 -29.86
CA SER A 28 -6.65 10.78 -29.45
C SER A 28 -6.70 11.33 -28.02
N SER A 29 -6.43 10.45 -27.04
CA SER A 29 -6.08 10.91 -25.69
C SER A 29 -4.93 11.89 -25.89
N THR A 30 -5.25 13.18 -25.93
CA THR A 30 -4.25 14.21 -25.77
C THR A 30 -3.81 14.04 -24.34
N CYS A 31 -2.77 13.23 -24.17
CA CYS A 31 -1.94 13.25 -22.99
C CYS A 31 -1.75 14.72 -22.63
N MET A 32 -1.97 15.07 -21.36
CA MET A 32 -1.63 16.40 -20.88
C MET A 32 -0.21 16.70 -21.37
N PRO A 33 0.05 17.89 -21.93
CA PRO A 33 1.39 18.26 -22.36
C PRO A 33 2.35 17.90 -21.24
N ALA A 34 3.45 17.22 -21.57
CA ALA A 34 4.46 16.88 -20.58
C ALA A 34 4.79 18.16 -19.81
N PRO A 35 4.85 18.10 -18.46
CA PRO A 35 5.20 19.26 -17.67
C PRO A 35 6.51 19.84 -18.23
N PRO A 36 6.61 21.18 -18.32
CA PRO A 36 7.80 21.78 -18.89
C PRO A 36 9.03 21.31 -18.09
N ALA A 37 10.13 21.04 -18.80
CA ALA A 37 11.29 20.30 -18.29
C ALA A 37 11.99 20.98 -17.08
N ASP A 38 11.63 22.22 -16.80
CA ASP A 38 12.10 23.06 -15.70
C ASP A 38 11.30 22.89 -14.40
N ARG A 39 10.12 22.25 -14.44
CA ARG A 39 9.38 21.90 -13.22
C ARG A 39 9.96 20.63 -12.59
N LEU A 40 10.77 20.84 -11.57
CA LEU A 40 11.09 19.77 -10.64
C LEU A 40 9.80 19.39 -9.88
N PRO A 41 9.41 18.09 -9.87
CA PRO A 41 8.23 17.64 -9.13
C PRO A 41 8.42 17.78 -7.60
N VAL A 42 9.66 17.89 -7.14
CA VAL A 42 10.05 18.08 -5.74
C VAL A 42 11.14 19.16 -5.69
N TYR A 43 10.88 20.25 -4.96
CA TYR A 43 11.85 21.32 -4.74
C TYR A 43 12.71 21.02 -3.50
N PRO A 44 13.92 21.60 -3.38
CA PRO A 44 14.73 21.45 -2.17
C PRO A 44 14.01 21.90 -0.88
N SER A 45 13.08 22.86 -0.99
CA SER A 45 12.24 23.32 0.12
C SER A 45 11.22 22.28 0.60
N ASP A 46 10.91 21.27 -0.21
CA ASP A 46 9.92 20.24 0.10
C ASP A 46 10.54 19.07 0.88
N LEU A 47 11.86 18.91 0.79
CA LEU A 47 12.60 17.79 1.42
C LEU A 47 12.28 17.62 2.91
N PRO A 48 12.23 18.67 3.76
CA PRO A 48 11.91 18.48 5.18
C PRO A 48 10.50 17.95 5.40
N ARG A 49 9.55 18.32 4.53
CA ARG A 49 8.14 17.89 4.63
C ARG A 49 7.99 16.44 4.19
N ILE A 50 8.63 16.08 3.07
CA ILE A 50 8.64 14.71 2.56
C ILE A 50 9.35 13.78 3.56
N GLN A 51 10.50 14.18 4.10
CA GLN A 51 11.20 13.39 5.11
C GLN A 51 10.34 13.17 6.36
N PHE A 52 9.65 14.21 6.81
CA PHE A 52 8.74 14.09 7.95
C PHE A 52 7.58 13.12 7.65
N ALA A 53 6.96 13.25 6.47
CA ALA A 53 5.90 12.35 6.05
C ALA A 53 6.40 10.89 5.96
N LEU A 54 7.50 10.63 5.26
CA LEU A 54 8.09 9.29 5.16
C LEU A 54 8.47 8.69 6.51
N ASN A 55 8.90 9.50 7.48
CA ASN A 55 9.15 9.01 8.83
C ASN A 55 7.85 8.61 9.57
N LEU A 56 6.73 9.26 9.27
CA LEU A 56 5.42 8.85 9.78
C LEU A 56 4.96 7.54 9.14
N GLU A 57 5.06 7.42 7.81
CA GLU A 57 4.73 6.17 7.11
C GLU A 57 5.58 5.01 7.66
N HIS A 58 6.88 5.23 7.91
CA HIS A 58 7.76 4.24 8.51
C HIS A 58 7.34 3.82 9.93
N LEU A 59 6.88 4.79 10.74
CA LEU A 59 6.35 4.53 12.08
C LEU A 59 5.04 3.74 12.02
N GLU A 60 4.13 4.11 11.12
CA GLU A 60 2.83 3.48 10.95
C GLU A 60 2.98 2.05 10.40
N ALA A 61 3.85 1.84 9.40
CA ALA A 61 4.21 0.52 8.90
C ALA A 61 4.74 -0.37 10.03
N ALA A 62 5.72 0.10 10.81
CA ALA A 62 6.20 -0.66 11.96
C ALA A 62 5.08 -0.97 12.97
N PHE A 63 4.25 0.02 13.30
CA PHE A 63 3.16 -0.13 14.26
C PHE A 63 2.13 -1.19 13.80
N PHE A 64 1.62 -1.08 12.57
CA PHE A 64 0.62 -1.99 12.05
C PHE A 64 1.17 -3.38 11.76
N CYS A 65 2.38 -3.50 11.18
CA CYS A 65 2.99 -4.79 10.89
C CYS A 65 3.30 -5.58 12.17
N TYR A 66 3.87 -4.93 13.19
CA TYR A 66 4.02 -5.60 14.48
C TYR A 66 2.65 -5.93 15.08
N GLY A 67 1.68 -5.01 15.01
CA GLY A 67 0.33 -5.23 15.53
C GLY A 67 -0.36 -6.48 14.98
N ALA A 68 -0.34 -6.69 13.67
CA ALA A 68 -1.00 -7.84 13.04
C ALA A 68 -0.10 -9.09 12.92
N LEU A 69 1.18 -8.94 12.60
CA LEU A 69 2.06 -10.03 12.19
C LEU A 69 3.15 -10.37 13.21
N GLY A 70 3.46 -9.44 14.12
CA GLY A 70 4.49 -9.62 15.14
C GLY A 70 5.93 -9.41 14.68
N HIS A 71 6.13 -8.89 13.47
CA HIS A 71 7.41 -8.49 12.91
C HIS A 71 7.23 -7.27 12.01
N GLY A 72 8.32 -6.57 11.69
CA GLY A 72 8.26 -5.29 10.98
C GLY A 72 8.85 -5.34 9.57
N LEU A 73 9.25 -4.15 9.13
CA LEU A 73 9.88 -3.91 7.82
C LEU A 73 11.19 -4.69 7.63
N ASP A 74 11.90 -5.01 8.72
CA ASP A 74 13.12 -5.82 8.69
C ASP A 74 12.91 -7.22 8.12
N VAL A 75 11.67 -7.73 8.17
CA VAL A 75 11.27 -9.01 7.58
C VAL A 75 10.51 -8.82 6.27
N LEU A 76 9.60 -7.86 6.19
CA LEU A 76 8.67 -7.71 5.06
C LEU A 76 9.25 -6.90 3.88
N ALA A 77 10.09 -5.90 4.17
CA ALA A 77 10.68 -4.99 3.18
C ALA A 77 12.05 -4.48 3.67
N PRO A 78 13.05 -5.37 3.83
CA PRO A 78 14.34 -5.06 4.45
C PRO A 78 15.16 -3.98 3.71
N GLU A 79 14.85 -3.73 2.45
CA GLU A 79 15.43 -2.64 1.67
C GLU A 79 14.99 -1.25 2.17
N LEU A 80 13.82 -1.14 2.81
CA LEU A 80 13.25 0.12 3.29
C LEU A 80 13.78 0.54 4.66
N VAL A 81 14.40 -0.37 5.43
CA VAL A 81 14.96 -0.03 6.75
C VAL A 81 16.31 0.68 6.67
N MET A 82 16.95 0.69 5.49
CA MET A 82 18.22 1.40 5.23
C MET A 82 19.32 1.19 6.29
N GLY A 83 19.38 0.01 6.91
CA GLY A 83 20.35 -0.30 7.98
C GLY A 83 20.04 0.30 9.36
N GLY A 84 18.83 0.83 9.56
CA GLY A 84 18.32 1.23 10.86
C GLY A 84 18.20 0.04 11.84
N PRO A 85 18.22 0.29 13.16
CA PRO A 85 18.05 -0.78 14.14
C PRO A 85 16.63 -1.35 14.06
N PRO A 86 16.45 -2.65 14.32
CA PRO A 86 15.12 -3.25 14.42
C PRO A 86 14.33 -2.63 15.57
N SER A 87 13.00 -2.67 15.48
CA SER A 87 12.13 -2.17 16.54
C SER A 87 12.35 -2.93 17.85
N ILE A 88 12.43 -2.21 18.96
CA ILE A 88 12.66 -2.79 20.29
C ILE A 88 11.34 -2.83 21.06
N GLY A 89 10.95 -4.02 21.53
CA GLY A 89 9.80 -4.20 22.41
C GLY A 89 8.43 -4.25 21.70
N ALA A 90 8.39 -4.09 20.38
CA ALA A 90 7.16 -4.30 19.61
C ALA A 90 6.79 -5.79 19.57
N MET A 91 5.48 -6.08 19.68
CA MET A 91 4.94 -7.45 19.75
C MET A 91 3.62 -7.52 18.98
N LYS A 92 3.25 -8.75 18.57
CA LYS A 92 1.92 -9.02 18.02
C LYS A 92 0.83 -8.65 19.01
N ALA A 93 -0.15 -7.88 18.57
CA ALA A 93 -1.30 -7.51 19.38
C ALA A 93 -2.28 -8.68 19.50
N ASN A 94 -2.98 -8.75 20.64
CA ASN A 94 -4.06 -9.73 20.83
C ASN A 94 -5.36 -9.18 20.22
N LEU A 95 -5.52 -9.37 18.91
CA LEU A 95 -6.66 -8.88 18.13
C LEU A 95 -7.62 -10.03 17.78
N ASN A 96 -8.89 -9.69 17.57
CA ASN A 96 -9.82 -10.64 16.96
C ASN A 96 -9.53 -10.77 15.45
N PRO A 97 -10.01 -11.82 14.77
CA PRO A 97 -9.65 -12.08 13.38
C PRO A 97 -9.99 -10.95 12.40
N LEU A 98 -11.10 -10.24 12.60
CA LEU A 98 -11.50 -9.14 11.72
C LEU A 98 -10.57 -7.93 11.88
N VAL A 99 -10.23 -7.58 13.12
CA VAL A 99 -9.34 -6.44 13.38
C VAL A 99 -7.91 -6.78 12.97
N GLU A 100 -7.45 -8.00 13.20
CA GLU A 100 -6.14 -8.46 12.71
C GLU A 100 -6.01 -8.31 11.19
N ASP A 101 -7.02 -8.76 10.42
CA ASP A 101 -7.04 -8.62 8.95
C ASP A 101 -7.02 -7.15 8.50
N ILE A 102 -7.79 -6.27 9.15
CA ILE A 102 -7.78 -4.83 8.83
C ILE A 102 -6.41 -4.20 9.14
N ILE A 103 -5.80 -4.54 10.27
CA ILE A 103 -4.48 -4.02 10.65
C ILE A 103 -3.39 -4.58 9.73
N GLU A 104 -3.50 -5.83 9.29
CA GLU A 104 -2.60 -6.41 8.29
C GLU A 104 -2.71 -5.66 6.95
N GLN A 105 -3.92 -5.29 6.51
CA GLN A 105 -4.10 -4.50 5.29
C GLN A 105 -3.47 -3.11 5.42
N PHE A 106 -3.57 -2.44 6.57
CA PHE A 106 -2.85 -1.18 6.81
C PHE A 106 -1.34 -1.37 6.79
N CYS A 107 -0.81 -2.42 7.43
CA CYS A 107 0.63 -2.76 7.34
C CYS A 107 1.13 -2.75 5.89
N TYR A 108 0.44 -3.45 4.98
CA TYR A 108 0.86 -3.48 3.57
C TYR A 108 0.66 -2.15 2.83
N GLN A 109 -0.34 -1.35 3.21
CA GLN A 109 -0.54 -0.02 2.63
C GLN A 109 0.60 0.93 3.03
N GLU A 110 0.96 0.98 4.31
CA GLU A 110 2.03 1.87 4.77
C GLU A 110 3.40 1.45 4.22
N ILE A 111 3.65 0.16 4.02
CA ILE A 111 4.84 -0.32 3.29
C ILE A 111 4.90 0.28 1.88
N ALA A 112 3.76 0.34 1.19
CA ALA A 112 3.68 0.85 -0.19
C ALA A 112 3.71 2.39 -0.27
N HIS A 113 3.43 3.10 0.83
CA HIS A 113 3.56 4.55 0.91
C HIS A 113 5.01 5.04 1.00
N ILE A 114 5.91 4.21 1.57
CA ILE A 114 7.35 4.47 1.72
C ILE A 114 8.07 4.28 0.37
#